data_AF-A0A942VBE4-F1
#
_entry.id   AF-A0A942VBE4-F1
#
_cell.length_a   1.000
_cell.length_b   1.000
_cell.length_c   1.000
_cell.angle_alpha   90.00
_cell.angle_beta   90.00
_cell.angle_gamma   90.00
#
_symmetry.space_group_name_H-M   'P 1'
#
loop_
_entity.id
_entity.type
_entity.pdbx_description
1 polymer ?
#
loop_
_entity_poly.entity_id
_entity_poly.type
_entity_poly.pdbx_seq_one_letter_code
_entity_poly.pdbx_strand_id
1 'polypeptide(L)'
;MQKHLKSMINNIALRYKSSQFCLQSRCVRQKWQSHIDVWGRKAAEYNISANLVSLLGFAIGMLSINFLAMNMYFWALVCILLNRAFDALDGSIAKFGKPSDFGVFLDAALDYIFYAGVIFGFALANPWENAVAASFLLFGFSASASAMLAYAVIAYKNRRRVEPDLEQSPFYLGGLAQGFETLAALVILCIVPVWFLPIAIILGCWCLVKALMIVSAAYFNFVIARKEN
;
A
#
# COMPACT_ATOMS: atom_id res chain seq x y z
N MET A 1 -20.52 19.93 -26.77
CA MET A 1 -20.03 18.60 -26.36
C MET A 1 -19.10 18.66 -25.14
N GLN A 2 -18.00 19.45 -25.16
CA GLN A 2 -17.06 19.57 -24.03
C GLN A 2 -17.70 20.08 -22.71
N LYS A 3 -18.60 21.08 -22.77
CA LYS A 3 -19.29 21.60 -21.56
C LYS A 3 -20.20 20.56 -20.88
N HIS A 4 -20.82 19.69 -21.68
CA HIS A 4 -21.72 18.64 -21.19
C HIS A 4 -20.96 17.45 -20.59
N LEU A 5 -19.77 17.17 -21.11
CA LEU A 5 -18.82 16.21 -20.53
C LEU A 5 -18.25 16.74 -19.21
N LYS A 6 -17.90 18.03 -19.15
CA LYS A 6 -17.40 18.69 -17.92
C LYS A 6 -18.45 18.67 -16.80
N SER A 7 -19.74 18.89 -17.13
CA SER A 7 -20.82 18.81 -16.13
C SER A 7 -21.15 17.38 -15.71
N MET A 8 -21.10 16.40 -16.62
CA MET A 8 -21.23 14.98 -16.26
C MET A 8 -20.10 14.51 -15.35
N ILE A 9 -18.85 14.88 -15.66
CA ILE A 9 -17.69 14.53 -14.84
C ILE A 9 -17.75 15.21 -13.47
N ASN A 10 -18.15 16.49 -13.40
CA ASN A 10 -18.35 17.17 -12.11
C ASN A 10 -19.47 16.51 -11.29
N ASN A 11 -20.57 16.10 -11.92
CA ASN A 11 -21.66 15.42 -11.22
C ASN A 11 -21.27 14.02 -10.74
N ILE A 12 -20.41 13.32 -11.48
CA ILE A 12 -19.83 12.02 -11.05
C ILE A 12 -18.82 12.24 -9.92
N ALA A 13 -17.96 13.26 -9.99
CA ALA A 13 -17.01 13.61 -8.94
C ALA A 13 -17.71 14.03 -7.64
N LEU A 14 -18.82 14.78 -7.73
CA LEU A 14 -19.65 15.15 -6.59
C LEU A 14 -20.41 13.95 -6.00
N ARG A 15 -20.81 12.97 -6.80
CA ARG A 15 -21.40 11.71 -6.31
C ARG A 15 -20.37 10.77 -5.67
N TYR A 16 -19.10 10.82 -6.09
CA TYR A 16 -18.02 10.07 -5.46
C TYR A 16 -17.62 10.62 -4.09
N LYS A 17 -17.99 11.88 -3.79
CA LYS A 17 -17.78 12.55 -2.50
C LYS A 17 -18.59 11.94 -1.34
N SER A 18 -19.55 11.06 -1.60
CA SER A 18 -20.52 10.56 -0.59
C SER A 18 -20.49 9.04 -0.36
N SER A 19 -19.32 8.40 -0.32
CA SER A 19 -19.26 7.02 0.18
C SER A 19 -19.11 7.01 1.71
N GLN A 20 -20.22 6.73 2.41
CA GLN A 20 -20.27 6.36 3.84
C GLN A 20 -19.18 5.35 4.25
N PHE A 21 -18.68 4.55 3.30
CA PHE A 21 -17.61 3.57 3.48
C PHE A 21 -16.24 4.18 3.86
N CYS A 22 -15.91 5.39 3.36
CA CYS A 22 -14.66 6.09 3.68
C CYS A 22 -14.66 6.65 5.12
N LEU A 23 -15.82 7.04 5.64
CA LEU A 23 -15.98 7.50 7.03
C LEU A 23 -15.85 6.35 8.05
N GLN A 24 -16.41 5.18 7.74
CA GLN A 24 -16.43 4.04 8.67
C GLN A 24 -15.06 3.36 8.80
N SER A 25 -14.34 3.20 7.69
CA SER A 25 -12.95 2.70 7.67
C SER A 25 -11.96 3.65 8.36
N ARG A 26 -12.18 4.96 8.28
CA ARG A 26 -11.40 5.98 9.04
C ARG A 26 -11.58 5.81 10.54
N CYS A 27 -12.81 5.60 11.02
CA CYS A 27 -13.10 5.53 12.46
C CYS A 27 -12.48 4.29 13.13
N VAL A 28 -12.51 3.13 12.45
CA VAL A 28 -11.86 1.90 12.94
C VAL A 28 -10.33 2.02 12.95
N ARG A 29 -9.74 2.57 11.87
CA ARG A 29 -8.29 2.87 11.81
C ARG A 29 -7.88 3.82 12.93
N GLN A 30 -8.65 4.88 13.18
CA GLN A 30 -8.38 5.89 14.21
C GLN A 30 -8.42 5.33 15.64
N LYS A 31 -9.27 4.32 15.90
CA LYS A 31 -9.39 3.67 17.22
C LYS A 31 -8.27 2.66 17.48
N TRP A 32 -7.72 2.02 16.46
CA TRP A 32 -6.56 1.14 16.58
C TRP A 32 -5.25 1.94 16.65
N GLN A 33 -5.16 3.03 15.88
CA GLN A 33 -4.01 3.94 15.88
C GLN A 33 -3.78 4.56 17.26
N SER A 34 -4.82 4.83 18.03
CA SER A 34 -4.69 5.46 19.36
C SER A 34 -3.92 4.59 20.36
N HIS A 35 -4.06 3.26 20.31
CA HIS A 35 -3.29 2.35 21.15
C HIS A 35 -1.83 2.31 20.73
N ILE A 36 -1.56 2.24 19.42
CA ILE A 36 -0.20 2.26 18.86
C ILE A 36 0.49 3.60 19.14
N ASP A 37 -0.26 4.71 19.10
CA ASP A 37 0.21 6.07 19.39
C ASP A 37 0.66 6.27 20.85
N VAL A 38 0.29 5.38 21.77
CA VAL A 38 0.84 5.36 23.13
C VAL A 38 2.23 4.71 23.15
N TRP A 39 2.40 3.60 22.44
CA TRP A 39 3.69 2.91 22.31
C TRP A 39 4.68 3.71 21.48
N GLY A 40 4.23 4.33 20.39
CA GLY A 40 5.02 5.21 19.55
C GLY A 40 5.53 6.44 20.31
N ARG A 41 4.70 7.04 21.17
CA ARG A 41 5.12 8.13 22.06
C ARG A 41 6.20 7.71 23.06
N LYS A 42 5.99 6.59 23.76
CA LYS A 42 7.01 6.06 24.68
C LYS A 42 8.32 5.75 23.97
N ALA A 43 8.27 5.11 22.79
CA ALA A 43 9.46 4.81 22.01
C ALA A 43 10.20 6.07 21.51
N ALA A 44 9.46 7.12 21.13
CA ALA A 44 10.02 8.41 20.76
C ALA A 44 10.69 9.12 21.96
N GLU A 45 10.13 9.01 23.16
CA GLU A 45 10.74 9.52 24.40
C GLU A 45 12.10 8.85 24.71
N TYR A 46 12.28 7.59 24.31
CA TYR A 46 13.55 6.86 24.42
C TYR A 46 14.55 7.12 23.26
N ASN A 47 14.28 8.07 22.35
CA ASN A 47 15.10 8.34 21.16
C ASN A 47 15.36 7.11 20.27
N ILE A 48 14.43 6.15 20.24
CA ILE A 48 14.54 5.00 19.33
C ILE A 48 14.36 5.51 17.90
N SER A 49 15.33 5.22 17.04
CA SER A 49 15.28 5.55 15.62
C SER A 49 14.17 4.76 14.94
N ALA A 50 13.20 5.45 14.30
CA ALA A 50 12.15 4.83 13.51
C ALA A 50 12.74 3.89 12.43
N ASN A 51 13.83 4.29 11.79
CA ASN A 51 14.49 3.49 10.75
C ASN A 51 15.00 2.13 11.28
N LEU A 52 15.44 2.06 12.53
CA LEU A 52 15.87 0.80 13.13
C LEU A 52 14.68 -0.14 13.34
N VAL A 53 13.54 0.41 13.75
CA VAL A 53 12.28 -0.34 13.92
C VAL A 53 11.82 -0.90 12.57
N SER A 54 11.86 -0.09 11.49
CA SER A 54 11.53 -0.53 10.13
C SER A 54 12.45 -1.67 9.66
N LEU A 55 13.77 -1.54 9.88
CA LEU A 55 14.75 -2.57 9.48
C LEU A 55 14.57 -3.88 10.25
N LEU A 56 14.33 -3.82 11.56
CA LEU A 56 14.06 -5.01 12.37
C LEU A 56 12.75 -5.68 11.95
N GLY A 57 11.70 -4.88 11.76
CA GLY A 57 10.42 -5.37 11.25
C GLY A 57 10.57 -6.04 9.90
N PHE A 58 11.34 -5.44 8.98
CA PHE A 58 11.64 -6.00 7.67
C PHE A 58 12.43 -7.31 7.76
N ALA A 59 13.48 -7.37 8.59
CA ALA A 59 14.27 -8.59 8.78
C ALA A 59 13.40 -9.76 9.28
N ILE A 60 12.50 -9.51 10.25
CA ILE A 60 11.52 -10.50 10.72
C ILE A 60 10.54 -10.87 9.61
N GLY A 61 10.09 -9.88 8.83
CA GLY A 61 9.22 -10.09 7.68
C GLY A 61 9.84 -11.02 6.63
N MET A 62 11.12 -10.84 6.30
CA MET A 62 11.81 -11.70 5.33
C MET A 62 11.94 -13.16 5.77
N LEU A 63 11.91 -13.44 7.08
CA LEU A 63 11.85 -14.82 7.57
C LEU A 63 10.55 -15.52 7.15
N SER A 64 9.47 -14.79 6.89
CA SER A 64 8.21 -15.38 6.42
C SER A 64 8.38 -16.13 5.11
N ILE A 65 9.28 -15.68 4.23
CA ILE A 65 9.55 -16.34 2.93
C ILE A 65 10.09 -17.75 3.16
N ASN A 66 11.01 -17.92 4.10
CA ASN A 66 11.59 -19.22 4.45
C ASN A 66 10.51 -20.15 5.01
N PHE A 67 9.67 -19.64 5.93
CA PHE A 67 8.57 -20.43 6.48
C PHE A 67 7.51 -20.79 5.44
N LEU A 68 7.18 -19.88 4.51
CA LEU A 68 6.28 -20.17 3.39
C LEU A 68 6.84 -21.27 2.48
N ALA A 69 8.13 -21.19 2.12
CA ALA A 69 8.79 -22.20 1.30
C ALA A 69 8.79 -23.59 1.98
N MET A 70 8.85 -23.63 3.31
CA MET A 70 8.76 -24.87 4.10
C MET A 70 7.31 -25.30 4.40
N ASN A 71 6.30 -24.65 3.82
CA ASN A 71 4.88 -24.88 4.09
C ASN A 71 4.47 -24.67 5.57
N MET A 72 5.27 -23.94 6.35
CA MET A 72 5.00 -23.59 7.74
C MET A 72 4.15 -22.30 7.83
N TYR A 73 2.93 -22.35 7.30
CA TYR A 73 2.09 -21.16 7.11
C TYR A 73 1.73 -20.40 8.39
N PHE A 74 1.61 -21.10 9.53
CA PHE A 74 1.33 -20.46 10.82
C PHE A 74 2.49 -19.54 11.25
N TRP A 75 3.74 -20.02 11.16
CA TRP A 75 4.92 -19.24 11.51
C TRP A 75 5.19 -18.12 10.50
N ALA A 76 4.91 -18.37 9.21
CA ALA A 76 4.91 -17.32 8.21
C ALA A 76 3.91 -16.21 8.55
N LEU A 77 2.69 -16.56 8.96
CA LEU A 77 1.66 -15.61 9.37
C LEU A 77 2.11 -14.78 10.58
N VAL A 78 2.72 -15.41 11.59
CA VAL A 78 3.27 -14.69 12.75
C VAL A 78 4.32 -13.66 12.31
N CYS A 79 5.26 -14.04 11.44
CA CYS A 79 6.26 -13.12 10.90
C CYS A 79 5.63 -11.96 10.12
N ILE A 80 4.61 -12.22 9.30
CA ILE A 80 3.88 -11.20 8.53
C ILE A 80 3.20 -10.20 9.48
N LEU A 81 2.50 -10.69 10.49
CA LEU A 81 1.80 -9.84 11.46
C LEU A 81 2.77 -9.01 12.30
N LEU A 82 3.91 -9.59 12.71
CA LEU A 82 4.95 -8.86 13.43
C LEU A 82 5.54 -7.74 12.56
N ASN A 83 5.87 -8.03 11.30
CA ASN A 83 6.36 -7.02 10.35
C ASN A 83 5.37 -5.85 10.23
N ARG A 84 4.07 -6.13 10.08
CA ARG A 84 3.01 -5.10 10.01
C ARG A 84 2.82 -4.33 11.33
N ALA A 85 3.08 -4.96 12.47
CA ALA A 85 3.04 -4.27 13.76
C ALA A 85 4.21 -3.27 13.91
N PHE A 86 5.41 -3.63 13.45
CA PHE A 86 6.56 -2.73 13.44
C PHE A 86 6.38 -1.54 12.49
N ASP A 87 5.79 -1.78 11.33
CA ASP A 87 5.40 -0.79 10.30
C ASP A 87 4.30 0.18 10.78
N ALA A 88 3.43 -0.27 11.69
CA ALA A 88 2.48 0.62 12.33
C ALA A 88 3.16 1.45 13.44
N LEU A 89 4.19 0.88 14.09
CA LEU A 89 4.91 1.50 15.19
C LEU A 89 5.88 2.58 14.69
N ASP A 90 6.66 2.33 13.63
CA ASP A 90 7.60 3.30 13.07
C ASP A 90 6.90 4.54 12.48
N GLY A 91 5.76 4.37 11.82
CA GLY A 91 4.92 5.47 11.36
C GLY A 91 4.36 6.29 12.52
N SER A 92 4.05 5.66 13.64
CA SER A 92 3.65 6.36 14.88
C SER A 92 4.83 7.09 15.53
N ILE A 93 6.02 6.47 15.59
CA ILE A 93 7.25 7.11 16.09
C ILE A 93 7.60 8.33 15.22
N ALA A 94 7.51 8.23 13.89
CA ALA A 94 7.79 9.33 12.97
C ALA A 94 6.80 10.50 13.12
N LYS A 95 5.54 10.21 13.50
CA LYS A 95 4.50 11.21 13.75
C LYS A 95 4.74 12.05 15.00
N PHE A 96 5.30 11.46 16.07
CA PHE A 96 5.60 12.16 17.32
C PHE A 96 7.06 12.60 17.45
N GLY A 97 7.95 12.04 16.63
CA GLY A 97 9.37 12.40 16.52
C GLY A 97 9.63 13.45 15.43
N LYS A 98 10.83 13.39 14.84
CA LYS A 98 11.20 14.22 13.68
C LYS A 98 11.00 13.41 12.40
N PRO A 99 10.04 13.77 11.52
CA PRO A 99 9.92 13.12 10.22
C PRO A 99 11.18 13.37 9.40
N SER A 100 11.64 12.35 8.67
CA SER A 100 12.81 12.43 7.79
C SER A 100 12.44 11.93 6.39
N ASP A 101 12.93 12.61 5.36
CA ASP A 101 12.70 12.21 3.96
C ASP A 101 13.21 10.79 3.68
N PHE A 102 14.34 10.42 4.31
CA PHE A 102 14.88 9.07 4.21
C PHE A 102 13.97 8.02 4.87
N GLY A 103 13.35 8.33 6.01
CA GLY A 103 12.40 7.44 6.66
C GLY A 103 11.17 7.16 5.79
N VAL A 104 10.62 8.19 5.13
CA VAL A 104 9.50 8.03 4.18
C VAL A 104 9.89 7.15 2.99
N PHE A 105 11.10 7.34 2.45
CA PHE A 105 11.63 6.47 1.39
C PHE A 105 11.81 5.03 1.87
N LEU A 106 12.39 4.84 3.06
CA LEU A 106 12.71 3.53 3.63
C LEU A 106 11.43 2.72 3.89
N ASP A 107 10.43 3.33 4.52
CA ASP A 107 9.10 2.77 4.78
C ASP A 107 8.48 2.21 3.48
N ALA A 108 8.34 3.07 2.47
CA ALA A 108 7.79 2.68 1.18
C ALA A 108 8.61 1.58 0.48
N ALA A 109 9.94 1.66 0.50
CA ALA A 109 10.81 0.70 -0.17
C ALA A 109 10.73 -0.68 0.49
N LEU A 110 10.82 -0.74 1.83
CA LEU A 110 10.76 -1.99 2.59
C LEU A 110 9.38 -2.65 2.45
N ASP A 111 8.31 -1.87 2.39
CA ASP A 111 6.97 -2.36 2.11
C ASP A 111 6.87 -3.07 0.77
N TYR A 112 7.31 -2.41 -0.32
CA TYR A 112 7.24 -3.03 -1.65
C TYR A 112 8.05 -4.33 -1.72
N ILE A 113 9.24 -4.35 -1.12
CA ILE A 113 10.09 -5.56 -1.08
C ILE A 113 9.41 -6.66 -0.26
N PHE A 114 8.86 -6.33 0.91
CA PHE A 114 8.20 -7.31 1.78
C PHE A 114 6.98 -7.94 1.10
N TYR A 115 6.06 -7.15 0.55
CA TYR A 115 4.87 -7.68 -0.12
C TYR A 115 5.22 -8.56 -1.32
N ALA A 116 6.18 -8.13 -2.16
CA ALA A 116 6.68 -8.95 -3.27
C ALA A 116 7.32 -10.24 -2.77
N GLY A 117 8.10 -10.17 -1.69
CA GLY A 117 8.73 -11.31 -1.04
C GLY A 117 7.73 -12.34 -0.52
N VAL A 118 6.64 -11.91 0.10
CA VAL A 118 5.58 -12.81 0.57
C VAL A 118 4.91 -13.54 -0.60
N ILE A 119 4.57 -12.82 -1.69
CA ILE A 119 3.99 -13.43 -2.90
C ILE A 119 4.96 -14.47 -3.48
N PHE A 120 6.24 -14.14 -3.53
CA PHE A 120 7.29 -15.06 -3.95
C PHE A 120 7.40 -16.29 -3.02
N GLY A 121 7.26 -16.10 -1.71
CA GLY A 121 7.24 -17.21 -0.74
C GLY A 121 6.11 -18.21 -1.00
N PHE A 122 4.91 -17.75 -1.37
CA PHE A 122 3.82 -18.65 -1.77
C PHE A 122 4.07 -19.38 -3.10
N ALA A 123 4.81 -18.75 -4.01
CA ALA A 123 5.27 -19.43 -5.22
C ALA A 123 6.25 -20.57 -4.87
N LEU A 124 7.15 -20.35 -3.91
CA LEU A 124 8.10 -21.37 -3.45
C LEU A 124 7.42 -22.52 -2.69
N ALA A 125 6.33 -22.24 -1.98
CA ALA A 125 5.59 -23.26 -1.21
C ALA A 125 5.06 -24.40 -2.10
N ASN A 126 4.51 -24.05 -3.27
CA ASN A 126 4.07 -25.01 -4.28
C ASN A 126 4.34 -24.47 -5.70
N PRO A 127 5.56 -24.66 -6.25
CA PRO A 127 5.96 -24.06 -7.51
C PRO A 127 5.12 -24.52 -8.71
N TRP A 128 4.66 -25.77 -8.71
CA TRP A 128 3.94 -26.35 -9.85
C TRP A 128 2.56 -25.74 -10.03
N GLU A 129 1.87 -25.42 -8.94
CA GLU A 129 0.52 -24.84 -8.97
C GLU A 129 0.54 -23.32 -8.87
N ASN A 130 1.42 -22.74 -8.04
CA ASN A 130 1.36 -21.32 -7.67
C ASN A 130 2.23 -20.42 -8.55
N ALA A 131 3.28 -20.92 -9.21
CA ALA A 131 4.29 -20.07 -9.84
C ALA A 131 3.71 -19.12 -10.90
N VAL A 132 2.79 -19.59 -11.74
CA VAL A 132 2.19 -18.76 -12.81
C VAL A 132 1.32 -17.65 -12.22
N ALA A 133 0.44 -17.97 -11.27
CA ALA A 133 -0.43 -16.96 -10.66
C ALA A 133 0.35 -16.00 -9.77
N ALA A 134 1.37 -16.46 -9.05
CA ALA A 134 2.27 -15.59 -8.31
C ALA A 134 3.02 -14.63 -9.25
N SER A 135 3.52 -15.12 -10.39
CA SER A 135 4.18 -14.29 -11.40
C SER A 135 3.24 -13.23 -11.98
N PHE A 136 1.98 -13.60 -12.25
CA PHE A 136 0.96 -12.66 -12.70
C PHE A 136 0.64 -11.59 -11.64
N LEU A 137 0.52 -12.00 -10.38
CA LEU A 137 0.32 -11.07 -9.26
C LEU A 137 1.51 -10.11 -9.09
N LEU A 138 2.75 -10.62 -9.15
CA LEU A 138 3.97 -9.80 -9.10
C LEU A 138 4.05 -8.82 -10.27
N PHE A 139 3.64 -9.23 -11.47
CA PHE A 139 3.55 -8.35 -12.63
C PHE A 139 2.57 -7.19 -12.39
N GLY A 140 1.35 -7.48 -11.95
CA GLY A 140 0.37 -6.45 -11.63
C GLY A 140 0.84 -5.53 -10.49
N PHE A 141 1.41 -6.11 -9.43
CA PHE A 141 1.97 -5.37 -8.30
C PHE A 141 3.07 -4.41 -8.76
N SER A 142 4.04 -4.89 -9.54
CA SER A 142 5.14 -4.09 -10.09
C SER A 142 4.65 -2.97 -11.00
N ALA A 143 3.66 -3.24 -11.86
CA ALA A 143 3.04 -2.22 -12.71
C ALA A 143 2.40 -1.09 -11.87
N SER A 144 1.67 -1.45 -10.81
CA SER A 144 1.04 -0.47 -9.92
C SER A 144 2.07 0.33 -9.11
N ALA A 145 3.09 -0.33 -8.55
CA ALA A 145 4.15 0.32 -7.78
C ALA A 145 4.96 1.29 -8.65
N SER A 146 5.35 0.86 -9.85
CA SER A 146 6.08 1.70 -10.81
C SER A 146 5.29 2.92 -11.22
N ALA A 147 3.99 2.78 -11.48
CA ALA A 147 3.11 3.91 -11.80
C ALA A 147 2.99 4.90 -10.63
N MET A 148 2.84 4.41 -9.39
CA MET A 148 2.79 5.26 -8.19
C MET A 148 4.09 6.03 -7.98
N LEU A 149 5.24 5.36 -8.05
CA LEU A 149 6.55 5.97 -7.84
C LEU A 149 6.86 6.99 -8.94
N ALA A 150 6.61 6.66 -10.21
CA ALA A 150 6.81 7.58 -11.33
C ALA A 150 5.92 8.83 -11.19
N TYR A 151 4.66 8.65 -10.80
CA TYR A 151 3.75 9.77 -10.53
C TYR A 151 4.28 10.64 -9.38
N ALA A 152 4.71 10.05 -8.27
CA ALA A 152 5.23 10.76 -7.12
C ALA A 152 6.47 11.61 -7.47
N VAL A 153 7.42 11.06 -8.23
CA VAL A 153 8.63 11.77 -8.67
C VAL A 153 8.28 12.99 -9.52
N ILE A 154 7.39 12.84 -10.50
CA ILE A 154 6.99 13.95 -11.38
C ILE A 154 6.14 14.98 -10.60
N ALA A 155 5.28 14.54 -9.69
CA ALA A 155 4.49 15.42 -8.83
C ALA A 155 5.40 16.27 -7.92
N TYR A 156 6.41 15.64 -7.30
CA TYR A 156 7.41 16.32 -6.47
C TYR A 156 8.23 17.33 -7.27
N LYS A 157 8.69 16.94 -8.48
CA LYS A 157 9.42 17.83 -9.39
C LYS A 157 8.58 19.05 -9.79
N ASN A 158 7.28 18.86 -10.04
CA ASN A 158 6.40 19.92 -10.55
C ASN A 158 5.84 20.85 -9.44
N ARG A 159 5.86 20.46 -8.16
CA ARG A 159 5.30 21.24 -7.04
C ARG A 159 6.39 21.67 -6.06
N ARG A 160 6.97 22.86 -6.26
CA ARG A 160 7.85 23.50 -5.24
C ARG A 160 7.11 24.30 -4.16
N ARG A 161 5.79 24.54 -4.24
CA ARG A 161 5.07 25.41 -3.27
C ARG A 161 3.58 25.16 -3.03
N VAL A 162 2.93 24.24 -3.74
CA VAL A 162 1.53 23.93 -3.47
C VAL A 162 1.53 22.59 -2.79
N GLU A 163 1.19 22.55 -1.50
CA GLU A 163 0.88 21.31 -0.78
C GLU A 163 0.06 20.45 -1.75
N PRO A 164 0.48 19.20 -2.05
CA PRO A 164 -0.43 18.28 -2.70
C PRO A 164 -1.65 18.23 -1.79
N ASP A 165 -2.70 18.97 -2.18
CA ASP A 165 -4.00 18.88 -1.55
C ASP A 165 -4.51 17.48 -1.88
N LEU A 166 -4.07 16.55 -1.03
CA LEU A 166 -4.40 15.13 -1.05
C LEU A 166 -5.90 14.94 -0.82
N GLU A 167 -6.62 15.99 -0.40
CA GLU A 167 -8.07 16.00 -0.25
C GLU A 167 -8.81 16.48 -1.52
N GLN A 168 -8.18 17.27 -2.39
CA GLN A 168 -8.79 17.78 -3.64
C GLN A 168 -8.33 17.07 -4.90
N SER A 169 -7.25 16.29 -4.85
CA SER A 169 -6.92 15.38 -5.93
C SER A 169 -7.91 14.20 -5.89
N PRO A 170 -8.68 13.89 -6.95
CA PRO A 170 -9.48 12.66 -7.04
C PRO A 170 -8.64 11.35 -6.98
N PHE A 171 -7.38 11.44 -6.54
CA PHE A 171 -6.30 10.47 -6.58
C PHE A 171 -5.99 9.84 -5.22
N TYR A 172 -6.69 10.27 -4.17
CA TYR A 172 -7.06 9.35 -3.11
C TYR A 172 -8.36 8.68 -3.52
N LEU A 173 -8.30 7.80 -4.54
CA LEU A 173 -9.24 6.69 -4.62
C LEU A 173 -8.91 5.75 -3.44
N GLY A 174 -9.18 6.25 -2.25
CA GLY A 174 -9.12 5.50 -1.02
C GLY A 174 -10.13 4.39 -1.11
N GLY A 175 -9.65 3.15 -1.05
CA GLY A 175 -10.53 2.01 -0.87
C GLY A 175 -10.08 0.74 -1.58
N LEU A 176 -9.54 0.82 -2.79
CA LEU A 176 -9.29 -0.38 -3.60
C LEU A 176 -7.81 -0.80 -3.52
N ALA A 177 -7.54 -1.90 -2.81
CA ALA A 177 -6.21 -2.52 -2.63
C ALA A 177 -5.12 -1.57 -2.06
N GLN A 178 -5.41 -0.96 -0.90
CA GLN A 178 -4.52 0.06 -0.31
C GLN A 178 -3.63 -0.44 0.83
N GLY A 179 -3.94 -1.57 1.47
CA GLY A 179 -3.08 -2.16 2.50
C GLY A 179 -3.82 -3.15 3.40
N PHE A 180 -5.02 -2.78 3.89
CA PHE A 180 -5.82 -3.69 4.72
C PHE A 180 -6.38 -4.87 3.91
N GLU A 181 -6.92 -4.62 2.71
CA GLU A 181 -7.47 -5.68 1.86
C GLU A 181 -6.39 -6.67 1.40
N THR A 182 -5.20 -6.15 1.05
CA THR A 182 -4.04 -6.97 0.68
C THR A 182 -3.50 -7.75 1.87
N LEU A 183 -3.42 -7.13 3.05
CA LEU A 183 -3.05 -7.82 4.28
C LEU A 183 -4.06 -8.90 4.66
N ALA A 184 -5.36 -8.60 4.58
CA ALA A 184 -6.42 -9.57 4.84
C ALA A 184 -6.34 -10.75 3.87
N ALA A 185 -6.09 -10.49 2.59
CA ALA A 185 -5.86 -11.54 1.60
C ALA A 185 -4.63 -12.40 1.95
N LEU A 186 -3.50 -11.79 2.36
CA LEU A 186 -2.32 -12.54 2.81
C LEU A 186 -2.62 -13.41 4.04
N VAL A 187 -3.37 -12.90 5.02
CA VAL A 187 -3.78 -13.66 6.20
C VAL A 187 -4.65 -14.85 5.80
N ILE A 188 -5.63 -14.64 4.91
CA ILE A 188 -6.49 -15.70 4.38
C ILE A 188 -5.67 -16.76 3.64
N LEU A 189 -4.69 -16.33 2.83
CA LEU A 189 -3.79 -17.24 2.11
C LEU A 189 -2.91 -18.08 3.03
N CYS A 190 -2.48 -17.54 4.18
CA CYS A 190 -1.76 -18.31 5.19
C CYS A 190 -2.67 -19.32 5.90
N ILE A 191 -3.97 -19.05 6.06
CA ILE A 191 -4.91 -19.97 6.72
C ILE A 191 -5.37 -21.05 5.73
N VAL A 192 -5.63 -20.68 4.47
CA VAL A 192 -6.15 -21.59 3.44
C VAL A 192 -5.33 -21.46 2.15
N PRO A 193 -4.15 -22.11 2.07
CA PRO A 193 -3.21 -21.95 0.95
C PRO A 193 -3.76 -22.50 -0.39
N VAL A 194 -4.75 -23.39 -0.34
CA VAL A 194 -5.40 -23.97 -1.53
C VAL A 194 -6.08 -22.90 -2.41
N TRP A 195 -6.48 -21.76 -1.82
CA TRP A 195 -7.12 -20.66 -2.55
C TRP A 195 -6.13 -19.67 -3.18
N PHE A 196 -4.83 -19.98 -3.17
CA PHE A 196 -3.80 -19.10 -3.69
C PHE A 196 -4.03 -18.71 -5.15
N LEU A 197 -4.25 -19.69 -6.03
CA LEU A 197 -4.44 -19.47 -7.46
C LEU A 197 -5.56 -18.44 -7.77
N PRO A 198 -6.83 -18.63 -7.33
CA PRO A 198 -7.89 -17.68 -7.64
C PRO A 198 -7.66 -16.31 -6.99
N ILE A 199 -7.17 -16.26 -5.75
CA ILE A 199 -6.93 -14.99 -5.05
C ILE A 199 -5.82 -14.20 -5.75
N ALA A 200 -4.73 -14.85 -6.16
CA ALA A 200 -3.61 -14.20 -6.84
C ALA A 200 -4.02 -13.62 -8.20
N ILE A 201 -4.87 -14.32 -8.95
CA ILE A 201 -5.41 -13.80 -10.23
C ILE A 201 -6.30 -12.58 -9.98
N ILE A 202 -7.23 -12.65 -9.02
CA ILE A 202 -8.12 -11.53 -8.69
C ILE A 202 -7.31 -10.31 -8.25
N LEU A 203 -6.36 -10.50 -7.32
CA LEU A 203 -5.48 -9.42 -6.86
C LEU A 203 -4.60 -8.87 -7.98
N GLY A 204 -4.07 -9.72 -8.87
CA GLY A 204 -3.25 -9.30 -10.00
C GLY A 204 -4.02 -8.40 -10.97
N CYS A 205 -5.26 -8.79 -11.32
CA CYS A 205 -6.17 -7.96 -12.10
C CYS A 205 -6.45 -6.63 -11.40
N TRP A 206 -6.66 -6.66 -10.07
CA TRP A 206 -6.91 -5.46 -9.27
C TRP A 206 -5.71 -4.50 -9.29
N CYS A 207 -4.49 -5.02 -9.18
CA CYS A 207 -3.27 -4.22 -9.29
C CYS A 207 -3.11 -3.59 -10.69
N LEU A 208 -3.47 -4.30 -11.76
CA LEU A 208 -3.45 -3.74 -13.11
C LEU A 208 -4.47 -2.62 -13.30
N VAL A 209 -5.70 -2.80 -12.80
CA VAL A 209 -6.73 -1.74 -12.78
C VAL A 209 -6.20 -0.52 -12.03
N LYS A 210 -5.58 -0.72 -10.86
CA LYS A 210 -4.95 0.36 -10.09
C LYS A 210 -3.85 1.07 -10.89
N ALA A 211 -2.97 0.33 -11.57
CA ALA A 211 -1.93 0.91 -12.41
C ALA A 211 -2.52 1.80 -13.52
N LEU A 212 -3.54 1.32 -14.23
CA LEU A 212 -4.23 2.07 -15.28
C LEU A 212 -4.94 3.32 -14.75
N MET A 213 -5.55 3.24 -13.57
CA MET A 213 -6.11 4.41 -12.89
C MET A 213 -5.04 5.46 -12.65
N ILE A 214 -3.88 5.08 -12.08
CA ILE A 214 -2.78 6.01 -11.80
C ILE A 214 -2.25 6.66 -13.09
N VAL A 215 -2.05 5.88 -14.16
CA VAL A 215 -1.56 6.40 -15.45
C VAL A 215 -2.56 7.38 -16.07
N SER A 216 -3.84 7.02 -16.09
CA SER A 216 -4.91 7.88 -16.63
C SER A 216 -4.98 9.21 -15.88
N ALA A 217 -4.81 9.11 -14.56
CA ALA A 217 -4.86 10.23 -13.67
C ALA A 217 -3.57 11.09 -13.84
N ALA A 218 -2.39 10.49 -13.99
CA ALA A 218 -1.15 11.19 -14.34
C ALA A 218 -1.29 12.01 -15.63
N TYR A 219 -1.92 11.44 -16.66
CA TYR A 219 -2.19 12.15 -17.91
C TYR A 219 -3.09 13.37 -17.69
N PHE A 220 -4.18 13.23 -16.94
CA PHE A 220 -5.05 14.36 -16.62
C PHE A 220 -4.30 15.48 -15.87
N ASN A 221 -3.56 15.14 -14.82
CA ASN A 221 -2.88 16.15 -13.99
C ASN A 221 -1.71 16.83 -14.68
N PHE A 222 -0.91 16.10 -15.46
CA PHE A 222 0.31 16.65 -16.05
C PHE A 222 0.11 17.25 -17.44
N VAL A 223 -0.90 16.79 -18.19
CA VAL A 223 -1.15 17.22 -19.57
C VAL A 223 -2.36 18.15 -19.68
N ILE A 224 -3.48 17.81 -19.02
CA ILE A 224 -4.74 18.55 -19.18
C ILE A 224 -4.78 19.73 -18.21
N ALA A 225 -4.64 19.47 -16.90
CA ALA A 225 -4.73 20.52 -15.88
C ALA A 225 -3.62 21.58 -16.01
N ARG A 226 -2.44 21.20 -16.51
CA ARG A 226 -1.33 22.14 -16.75
C ARG A 226 -1.58 23.10 -17.92
N LYS A 227 -2.50 22.80 -18.84
CA LYS A 227 -2.88 23.70 -19.94
C LYS A 227 -3.90 24.76 -19.53
N GLU A 228 -4.56 24.60 -18.38
CA GLU A 228 -5.55 25.56 -17.87
C GLU A 228 -4.93 26.64 -16.93
N ASN A 229 -3.64 26.54 -16.60
CA ASN A 229 -2.84 27.54 -15.87
C ASN A 229 -1.76 28.15 -16.77
#